data_AF-A0A560VLS2-F1
#
_entry.id   AF-A0A560VLS2-F1
#
_cell.length_a   1.000
_cell.length_b   1.000
_cell.length_c   1.000
_cell.angle_alpha   90.00
_cell.angle_beta   90.00
_cell.angle_gamma   90.00
#
_symmetry.space_group_name_H-M   'P 1'
#
loop_
_entity.id
_entity.type
_entity.pdbx_description
1 polymer ?
#
loop_
_entity_poly.entity_id
_entity_poly.type
_entity_poly.pdbx_seq_one_letter_code
_entity_poly.pdbx_strand_id
1 'polypeptide(L)'
;MPQAAVARRPAGPAGPERHRIPLEKTLFTCRNQSCGTPWELADVVIKDEGQGDLFRCPLCGARNYLYRYEDENGNPVYEQIEGRPF
;
A
#
# COMPACT_ATOMS: atom_id res chain seq x y z
N MET A 1 -21.82 -42.79 -18.43
CA MET A 1 -20.70 -41.83 -18.42
C MET A 1 -21.24 -40.42 -18.20
N PRO A 2 -21.10 -39.82 -17.00
CA PRO A 2 -21.21 -38.36 -16.85
C PRO A 2 -19.86 -37.71 -16.56
N GLN A 3 -19.74 -36.49 -17.06
CA GLN A 3 -18.52 -35.69 -17.24
C GLN A 3 -18.08 -34.98 -15.96
N ALA A 4 -16.80 -34.60 -15.98
CA ALA A 4 -16.06 -33.92 -14.93
C ALA A 4 -16.66 -32.58 -14.47
N ALA A 5 -16.48 -32.27 -13.18
CA ALA A 5 -16.42 -30.91 -12.68
C ALA A 5 -15.37 -30.84 -11.56
N VAL A 6 -14.16 -30.39 -11.91
CA VAL A 6 -13.09 -30.08 -10.96
C VAL A 6 -13.48 -28.79 -10.25
N ALA A 7 -13.94 -28.90 -9.01
CA ALA A 7 -14.17 -27.75 -8.14
C ALA A 7 -12.82 -27.10 -7.80
N ARG A 8 -12.55 -25.94 -8.39
CA ARG A 8 -11.41 -25.09 -8.01
C ARG A 8 -11.64 -24.58 -6.58
N ARG A 9 -10.76 -24.97 -5.66
CA ARG A 9 -10.74 -24.49 -4.27
C ARG A 9 -10.49 -22.97 -4.28
N PRO A 10 -11.14 -22.18 -3.39
CA PRO A 10 -10.77 -20.79 -3.21
C PRO A 10 -9.37 -20.70 -2.60
N ALA A 11 -8.55 -19.78 -3.12
CA ALA A 11 -7.31 -19.37 -2.48
C ALA A 11 -7.67 -18.67 -1.16
N GLY A 12 -7.51 -19.38 -0.04
CA GLY A 12 -7.49 -18.77 1.29
C GLY A 12 -6.23 -17.93 1.46
N PRO A 13 -6.26 -16.87 2.28
CA PRO A 13 -5.10 -16.00 2.50
C PRO A 13 -3.97 -16.79 3.15
N ALA A 14 -2.79 -16.73 2.53
CA ALA A 14 -1.56 -17.28 3.09
C ALA A 14 -0.88 -16.18 3.92
N GLY A 15 -0.67 -16.45 5.21
CA GLY A 15 0.29 -15.68 6.03
C GLY A 15 -0.12 -15.52 7.50
N PRO A 16 0.67 -16.05 8.46
CA PRO A 16 0.58 -15.66 9.87
C PRO A 16 1.52 -14.49 10.12
N GLU A 17 1.00 -13.26 10.17
CA GLU A 17 1.86 -12.09 10.39
C GLU A 17 2.14 -11.88 11.88
N ARG A 18 3.43 -11.85 12.18
CA ARG A 18 4.03 -11.75 13.49
C ARG A 18 4.20 -10.27 13.89
N HIS A 19 4.01 -10.00 15.18
CA HIS A 19 4.46 -8.83 15.93
C HIS A 19 3.66 -7.51 15.83
N ARG A 20 3.25 -7.07 17.03
CA ARG A 20 2.74 -5.75 17.39
C ARG A 20 3.80 -4.67 17.12
N ILE A 21 3.47 -3.70 16.28
CA ILE A 21 4.01 -2.32 16.28
C ILE A 21 2.78 -1.40 16.14
N PRO A 22 2.69 -0.23 16.80
CA PRO A 22 1.58 0.71 16.61
C PRO A 22 1.51 1.11 15.13
N LEU A 23 0.53 0.55 14.42
CA LEU A 23 0.52 0.34 12.96
C LEU A 23 -0.23 1.45 12.22
N GLU A 24 -0.22 2.67 12.75
CA GLU A 24 -1.16 3.70 12.30
C GLU A 24 -0.57 4.70 11.28
N LYS A 25 0.77 4.78 11.16
CA LYS A 25 1.42 5.80 10.31
C LYS A 25 2.39 5.29 9.24
N THR A 26 2.69 3.99 9.20
CA THR A 26 3.61 3.40 8.20
C THR A 26 2.90 2.54 7.16
N LEU A 27 1.58 2.39 7.27
CA LEU A 27 0.75 1.59 6.37
C LEU A 27 0.06 2.49 5.34
N PHE A 28 0.41 2.30 4.07
CA PHE A 28 -0.22 2.95 2.95
C PHE A 28 -1.19 2.01 2.26
N THR A 29 -2.37 2.49 1.88
CA THR A 29 -3.33 1.67 1.15
C THR A 29 -3.41 2.10 -0.31
N CYS A 30 -3.27 1.15 -1.23
CA CYS A 30 -3.44 1.47 -2.65
C CYS A 30 -4.87 1.95 -2.93
N ARG A 31 -5.03 3.22 -3.29
CA ARG A 31 -6.32 3.90 -3.54
C ARG A 31 -6.98 3.54 -4.89
N ASN A 32 -6.32 2.75 -5.73
CA ASN A 32 -6.95 2.23 -6.94
C ASN A 32 -8.08 1.27 -6.57
N GLN A 33 -9.30 1.55 -7.05
CA GLN A 33 -10.52 0.83 -6.68
C GLN A 33 -10.40 -0.69 -6.87
N SER A 34 -9.62 -1.14 -7.86
CA SER A 34 -9.41 -2.56 -8.16
C SER A 34 -8.31 -3.25 -7.34
N CYS A 35 -7.50 -2.52 -6.58
CA CYS A 35 -6.33 -3.07 -5.88
C CYS A 35 -6.53 -3.10 -4.36
N GLY A 36 -6.73 -1.95 -3.72
CA GLY A 36 -6.98 -1.87 -2.26
C GLY A 36 -5.89 -2.48 -1.37
N THR A 37 -4.73 -2.86 -1.91
CA THR A 37 -3.70 -3.59 -1.16
C THR A 37 -3.01 -2.67 -0.16
N PRO A 38 -2.86 -3.09 1.11
CA PRO A 38 -2.03 -2.39 2.08
C PRO A 38 -0.55 -2.62 1.79
N TRP A 39 0.27 -1.60 2.04
CA TRP A 39 1.69 -1.58 1.82
C TRP A 39 2.39 -0.95 3.01
N GLU A 40 3.53 -1.49 3.40
CA GLU A 40 4.39 -0.83 4.38
C GLU A 40 5.38 0.09 3.66
N LEU A 41 5.85 1.12 4.37
CA LEU A 41 6.91 2.02 3.89
C LEU A 41 8.15 1.26 3.40
N ALA A 42 8.47 0.10 3.97
CA ALA A 42 9.59 -0.73 3.56
C ALA A 42 9.38 -1.46 2.22
N ASP A 43 8.13 -1.73 1.84
CA ASP A 43 7.76 -2.48 0.63
C ASP A 43 7.52 -1.58 -0.59
N VAL A 44 7.44 -0.26 -0.38
CA VAL A 44 7.16 0.69 -1.46
C VAL A 44 8.30 1.67 -1.64
N VAL A 45 8.56 2.01 -2.90
CA VAL A 45 9.53 3.05 -3.24
C VAL A 45 8.78 4.37 -3.36
N ILE A 46 9.02 5.27 -2.41
CA ILE A 46 8.55 6.67 -2.47
C ILE A 46 9.52 7.47 -3.34
N LYS A 47 8.96 8.26 -4.25
CA LYS A 47 9.71 9.18 -5.09
C LYS A 47 8.94 10.50 -5.19
N ASP A 48 9.66 11.61 -5.14
CA ASP A 48 9.14 12.88 -5.61
C ASP A 48 9.22 12.91 -7.14
N GLU A 49 8.06 13.06 -7.80
CA GLU A 49 7.97 13.21 -9.26
C GLU A 49 7.71 14.69 -9.66
N GLY A 50 8.09 15.66 -8.82
CA GLY A 50 7.85 17.10 -9.05
C GLY A 50 6.42 17.58 -8.77
N GLN A 51 5.58 16.72 -8.17
CA GLN A 51 4.20 17.01 -7.74
C GLN A 51 3.95 16.56 -6.28
N GLY A 52 5.03 16.36 -5.51
CA GLY A 52 5.00 15.77 -4.17
C GLY A 52 5.48 14.32 -4.16
N ASP A 53 5.82 13.86 -2.96
CA ASP A 53 6.21 12.48 -2.69
C ASP A 53 5.04 11.54 -3.01
N LEU A 54 5.28 10.51 -3.81
CA LEU A 54 4.29 9.50 -4.10
C LEU A 54 4.95 8.14 -4.18
N PHE A 55 4.16 7.10 -3.93
CA PHE A 55 4.59 5.73 -4.23
C PHE A 55 3.71 5.13 -5.32
N ARG A 56 4.32 4.24 -6.11
CA ARG A 56 3.62 3.44 -7.10
C ARG A 56 3.33 2.07 -6.51
N CYS A 57 2.07 1.66 -6.55
CA CYS A 57 1.68 0.33 -6.12
C CYS A 57 2.42 -0.73 -6.96
N PRO A 58 3.22 -1.63 -6.37
CA PRO A 58 3.93 -2.68 -7.09
C PRO A 58 3.00 -3.64 -7.85
N LEU A 59 1.75 -3.81 -7.38
CA LEU A 59 0.78 -4.73 -7.98
C LEU A 59 0.04 -4.16 -9.18
N CYS A 60 -0.38 -2.90 -9.13
CA CYS A 60 -1.23 -2.30 -10.17
C CYS A 60 -0.64 -1.05 -10.83
N GLY A 61 0.51 -0.56 -10.37
CA GLY A 61 1.17 0.63 -10.90
C GLY A 61 0.49 1.97 -10.56
N ALA A 62 -0.60 1.94 -9.77
CA ALA A 62 -1.33 3.13 -9.40
C ALA A 62 -0.48 4.08 -8.53
N ARG A 63 -0.66 5.38 -8.76
CA ARG A 63 0.01 6.45 -8.01
C ARG A 63 -0.76 6.75 -6.74
N ASN A 64 -0.07 6.72 -5.61
CA ASN A 64 -0.61 7.07 -4.30
C ASN A 64 0.25 8.22 -3.74
N TYR A 65 -0.39 9.37 -3.54
CA TYR A 65 0.29 10.58 -3.08
C TYR A 65 0.49 10.52 -1.57
N LEU A 66 1.64 11.02 -1.16
CA LEU A 66 2.07 11.13 0.22
C LEU A 66 2.46 12.58 0.49
N TYR A 67 2.22 13.01 1.72
CA TYR A 67 2.75 14.24 2.25
C TYR A 67 3.94 13.90 3.14
N ARG A 68 5.12 14.41 2.78
CA ARG A 68 6.32 14.28 3.59
C ARG A 68 6.47 15.52 4.47
N TYR A 69 6.59 15.29 5.77
CA TYR A 69 6.89 16.33 6.76
C TYR A 69 7.95 15.84 7.74
N GLU A 70 8.57 16.77 8.46
CA GLU A 70 9.49 16.44 9.53
C GLU A 70 8.73 16.42 10.85
N ASP A 71 8.93 15.36 11.65
CA ASP A 71 8.43 15.33 13.03
C ASP A 71 9.23 16.29 13.94
N GLU A 72 8.82 16.39 15.21
CA GLU A 72 9.49 17.24 16.21
C GLU A 72 10.96 16.86 16.47
N ASN A 73 11.40 15.68 16.01
CA ASN A 73 12.77 15.19 16.11
C ASN A 73 13.56 15.35 14.80
N GLY A 74 12.95 15.94 13.75
CA GLY A 74 13.54 16.06 12.43
C GLY A 74 13.53 14.77 11.62
N ASN A 75 12.76 13.75 12.01
CA ASN A 75 12.62 12.54 11.22
C ASN A 75 11.62 12.75 10.07
N PRO A 76 11.92 12.26 8.86
CA PRO A 76 10.98 12.30 7.75
C PRO A 76 9.81 11.35 8.03
N VAL A 77 8.61 11.91 8.18
CA VAL A 77 7.35 11.20 8.28
C VAL A 77 6.60 11.35 6.96
N TYR A 78 6.01 10.24 6.51
CA TYR A 78 5.19 10.20 5.30
C TYR A 78 3.75 9.89 5.70
N GLU A 79 2.82 10.71 5.25
CA GLU A 79 1.39 10.54 5.50
C GLU A 79 0.63 10.42 4.18
N GLN A 80 -0.24 9.42 4.06
CA GLN A 80 -1.02 9.24 2.84
C GLN A 80 -2.14 10.26 2.75
N ILE A 81 -2.19 10.98 1.63
CA ILE A 81 -3.22 12.00 1.37
C ILE A 81 -4.17 11.55 0.26
N GLU A 82 -5.45 11.93 0.41
CA GLU A 82 -6.48 11.69 -0.60
C GLU A 82 -6.45 12.79 -1.67
N GLY A 83 -5.56 12.65 -2.66
CA GLY A 83 -5.54 13.55 -3.83
C GLY A 83 -4.16 14.14 -4.11
N ARG A 84 -4.09 15.01 -5.12
CA ARG A 84 -2.86 15.72 -5.48
C ARG A 84 -2.75 16.96 -4.58
N PRO A 85 -1.56 17.27 -4.03
CA PRO A 85 -1.35 18.57 -3.39
C PRO A 85 -1.55 19.70 -4.41
N PHE A 86 -2.22 20.78 -3.99
CA PHE A 86 -2.57 21.95 -4.82
C PHE A 86 -1.42 22.95 -4.92
#